data_AF-A0A7K9C7M6-F1
#
_entry.id   AF-A0A7K9C7M6-F1
#
_cell.length_a   1.000
_cell.length_b   1.000
_cell.length_c   1.000
_cell.angle_alpha   90.00
_cell.angle_beta   90.00
_cell.angle_gamma   90.00
#
_symmetry.space_group_name_H-M   'P 1'
#
loop_
_entity.id
_entity.type
_entity.pdbx_description
1 polymer ?
#
loop_
_entity_poly.entity_id
_entity_poly.type
_entity_poly.pdbx_seq_one_letter_code
_entity_poly.pdbx_strand_id
1 'polypeptide(L)'
;MASGPPLTAAQAYRPNRYVSLPAELDPDTYDTSPEKRRAEAERLAIRARLKRQYQLQLNNPKPPAVIEDPALLRWAYARTHNIYPSFRPTPKTSFLGAVYALGPLIFWAVAFKIDRDRREKLIQEGKYVRPFSVF
;
A
#
# COMPACT_ATOMS: atom_id res chain seq x y z
N MET A 1 -2.54 45.03 18.55
CA MET A 1 -1.93 43.74 18.15
C MET A 1 -2.50 43.38 16.78
N ALA A 2 -1.82 43.73 15.69
CA ALA A 2 -2.33 43.47 14.34
C ALA A 2 -2.19 41.97 14.04
N SER A 3 -3.32 41.28 13.88
CA SER A 3 -3.34 39.93 13.32
C SER A 3 -2.79 40.00 11.89
N GLY A 4 -1.78 39.17 11.58
CA GLY A 4 -1.25 39.06 10.22
C GLY A 4 -2.33 38.67 9.21
N PRO A 5 -2.04 38.76 7.89
CA PRO A 5 -3.00 38.40 6.85
C PRO A 5 -3.49 36.95 7.04
N PRO A 6 -4.78 36.66 6.75
CA PRO A 6 -5.33 35.32 6.88
C PRO A 6 -4.58 34.34 5.98
N LEU A 7 -4.30 33.13 6.51
CA LEU A 7 -3.68 32.05 5.75
C LEU A 7 -4.54 31.70 4.53
N THR A 8 -3.91 31.52 3.37
CA THR A 8 -4.62 31.05 2.17
C THR A 8 -5.09 29.60 2.35
N ALA A 9 -6.16 29.21 1.66
CA ALA A 9 -6.72 27.85 1.77
C ALA A 9 -5.68 26.75 1.45
N ALA A 10 -4.75 27.01 0.53
CA ALA A 10 -3.64 26.12 0.21
C ALA A 10 -2.64 25.96 1.38
N GLN A 11 -2.38 27.03 2.15
CA GLN A 11 -1.50 26.99 3.33
C GLN A 11 -2.20 26.35 4.54
N ALA A 12 -3.53 26.48 4.62
CA ALA A 12 -4.34 25.88 5.68
C ALA A 12 -4.52 24.37 5.47
N TYR A 13 -4.57 23.89 4.23
CA TYR A 13 -4.75 22.49 3.91
C TYR A 13 -3.50 21.67 4.22
N ARG A 14 -3.64 20.62 5.03
CA ARG A 14 -2.55 19.70 5.39
C ARG A 14 -2.82 18.33 4.78
N PRO A 15 -2.13 17.96 3.68
CA PRO A 15 -2.28 16.62 3.11
C PRO A 15 -1.78 15.55 4.08
N ASN A 16 -2.37 14.36 4.00
CA ASN A 16 -1.96 13.18 4.75
C ASN A 16 -1.66 12.04 3.77
N ARG A 17 -0.99 10.98 4.24
CA ARG A 17 -0.73 9.76 3.49
C ARG A 17 -1.97 9.17 2.81
N TYR A 18 -3.15 9.36 3.42
CA TYR A 18 -4.42 8.85 2.91
C TYR A 18 -5.25 9.89 2.16
N VAL A 19 -4.92 11.17 2.26
CA VAL A 19 -5.66 12.27 1.63
C VAL A 19 -4.67 13.21 0.96
N SER A 20 -4.58 13.13 -0.36
CA SER A 20 -3.67 13.95 -1.16
C SER A 20 -4.08 15.43 -1.17
N LEU A 21 -3.16 16.28 -1.61
CA LEU A 21 -3.46 17.67 -1.92
C LEU A 21 -4.40 17.72 -3.15
N PRO A 22 -5.53 18.45 -3.08
CA PRO A 22 -6.35 18.72 -4.26
C PRO A 22 -5.53 19.44 -5.34
N ALA A 23 -5.78 19.11 -6.60
CA ALA A 23 -5.02 19.67 -7.71
C ALA A 23 -5.15 21.21 -7.79
N GLU A 24 -6.31 21.76 -7.39
CA GLU A 24 -6.59 23.20 -7.37
C GLU A 24 -5.79 23.94 -6.30
N LEU A 25 -5.38 23.24 -5.23
CA LEU A 25 -4.56 23.82 -4.16
C LEU A 25 -3.06 23.61 -4.39
N ASP A 26 -2.68 22.77 -5.34
CA ASP A 26 -1.29 22.50 -5.68
C ASP A 26 -0.70 23.69 -6.47
N PRO A 27 0.30 24.42 -5.92
CA PRO A 27 0.93 25.53 -6.62
C PRO A 27 1.55 25.11 -7.95
N ASP A 28 2.05 23.87 -8.03
CA ASP A 28 2.68 23.34 -9.23
C ASP A 28 1.66 23.24 -10.38
N THR A 29 0.37 23.07 -10.12
CA THR A 29 -0.68 22.99 -11.16
C THR A 29 -0.68 24.20 -12.08
N TYR A 30 -0.46 25.40 -11.52
CA TYR A 30 -0.51 26.65 -12.26
C TYR A 30 0.84 27.07 -12.87
N ASP A 31 1.90 26.28 -12.68
CA ASP A 31 3.18 26.57 -13.31
C ASP A 31 3.05 26.51 -14.85
N THR A 32 3.41 27.63 -15.49
CA THR A 32 3.41 27.81 -16.94
C THR A 32 4.80 27.75 -17.56
N SER A 33 5.80 27.27 -16.82
CA SER A 33 7.17 27.12 -17.30
C SER A 33 7.23 26.34 -18.64
N PRO A 34 8.14 26.72 -19.55
CA PRO A 34 8.26 26.06 -20.84
C PRO A 34 8.68 24.58 -20.71
N GLU A 35 9.45 24.24 -19.68
CA GLU A 35 9.88 22.87 -19.40
C GLU A 35 8.71 21.98 -19.00
N LYS A 36 7.83 22.45 -18.10
CA LYS A 36 6.64 21.71 -17.69
C LYS A 36 5.70 21.47 -18.86
N ARG A 37 5.48 22.48 -19.71
CA ARG A 37 4.68 22.32 -20.95
C ARG A 37 5.26 21.26 -21.88
N ARG A 38 6.59 21.21 -22.04
CA ARG A 38 7.26 20.16 -22.84
C ARG A 38 7.02 18.77 -22.23
N ALA A 39 7.22 18.63 -20.92
CA ALA A 39 6.99 17.36 -20.22
C ALA A 39 5.51 16.90 -20.30
N GLU A 40 4.55 17.82 -20.20
CA GLU A 40 3.13 17.53 -20.38
C GLU A 40 2.80 17.09 -21.82
N ALA A 41 3.37 17.77 -22.82
CA ALA A 41 3.21 17.41 -24.22
C ALA A 41 3.80 16.01 -24.52
N GLU A 42 4.97 15.69 -23.97
CA GLU A 42 5.59 14.36 -24.09
C GLU A 42 4.74 13.27 -23.42
N ARG A 43 4.25 13.51 -22.19
CA ARG A 43 3.34 12.59 -21.49
C ARG A 43 2.04 12.38 -22.27
N LEU A 44 1.48 13.44 -22.86
CA LEU A 44 0.28 13.37 -23.68
C LEU A 44 0.53 12.60 -24.97
N ALA A 45 1.68 12.81 -25.62
CA ALA A 45 2.07 12.07 -26.82
C ALA A 45 2.19 10.56 -26.54
N ILE A 46 2.82 10.18 -25.43
CA ILE A 46 2.91 8.77 -24.99
C ILE A 46 1.51 8.21 -24.72
N ARG A 47 0.67 8.94 -23.97
CA ARG A 47 -0.71 8.53 -23.66
C ARG A 47 -1.54 8.33 -24.93
N ALA A 48 -1.45 9.26 -25.87
CA ALA A 48 -2.18 9.20 -27.14
C ALA A 48 -1.73 8.01 -27.99
N ARG A 49 -0.41 7.75 -28.06
CA ARG A 49 0.16 6.60 -28.76
C ARG A 49 -0.35 5.28 -28.18
N LEU A 50 -0.31 5.12 -26.85
CA LEU A 50 -0.79 3.90 -26.17
C LEU A 50 -2.30 3.70 -26.36
N LYS A 51 -3.09 4.78 -26.24
CA LYS A 51 -4.54 4.74 -26.48
C LYS A 51 -4.86 4.32 -27.91
N ARG A 52 -4.17 4.87 -28.90
CA ARG A 52 -4.34 4.49 -30.31
C ARG A 52 -4.04 3.01 -30.54
N GLN A 53 -2.93 2.51 -29.99
CA GLN A 53 -2.56 1.09 -30.11
C GLN A 53 -3.66 0.17 -29.56
N TYR A 54 -4.17 0.48 -28.37
CA TYR A 54 -5.26 -0.28 -27.76
C TYR A 54 -6.55 -0.22 -28.60
N GLN A 55 -6.93 0.96 -29.07
CA GLN A 55 -8.13 1.14 -29.91
C GLN A 55 -8.04 0.36 -31.23
N LEU A 56 -6.85 0.27 -31.85
CA LEU A 56 -6.66 -0.52 -33.07
C LEU A 56 -6.87 -2.03 -32.84
N GLN A 57 -6.46 -2.54 -31.67
CA GLN A 57 -6.66 -3.94 -31.31
C GLN A 57 -8.13 -4.23 -30.96
N LEU A 58 -8.75 -3.31 -30.22
CA LEU A 58 -10.15 -3.43 -29.80
C LEU A 58 -11.12 -3.37 -30.98
N ASN A 59 -10.88 -2.48 -31.94
CA ASN A 59 -11.75 -2.28 -33.09
C ASN A 59 -11.41 -3.20 -34.29
N ASN A 60 -10.51 -4.18 -34.11
CA ASN A 60 -10.20 -5.15 -35.15
C ASN A 60 -11.42 -6.07 -35.37
N PRO A 61 -11.88 -6.31 -36.62
CA PRO A 61 -13.01 -7.21 -36.90
C PRO A 61 -12.78 -8.65 -36.42
N LYS A 62 -11.52 -9.05 -36.18
CA LYS A 62 -11.16 -10.34 -35.56
C LYS A 62 -10.28 -10.07 -34.34
N PRO A 63 -10.87 -9.65 -33.21
CA PRO A 63 -10.09 -9.35 -32.03
C PRO A 63 -9.58 -10.65 -31.39
N PRO A 64 -8.42 -10.62 -30.71
CA PRO A 64 -7.99 -11.73 -29.86
C PRO A 64 -8.98 -11.88 -28.69
N ALA A 65 -9.07 -13.10 -28.13
CA ALA A 65 -9.94 -13.37 -26.99
C ALA A 65 -9.62 -12.50 -25.76
N VAL A 66 -8.35 -12.15 -25.58
CA VAL A 66 -7.87 -11.23 -24.54
C VAL A 66 -6.86 -10.28 -25.18
N ILE A 67 -7.02 -8.99 -24.93
CA ILE A 67 -6.02 -7.98 -25.30
C ILE A 67 -4.98 -7.93 -24.18
N GLU A 68 -3.77 -8.41 -24.46
CA GLU A 68 -2.68 -8.42 -23.48
C GLU A 68 -2.20 -6.99 -23.19
N ASP A 69 -2.25 -6.60 -21.92
CA ASP A 69 -1.63 -5.36 -21.45
C ASP A 69 -0.21 -5.65 -20.93
N PRO A 70 0.85 -5.23 -21.64
CA PRO A 70 2.22 -5.44 -21.19
C PRO A 70 2.53 -4.67 -19.89
N ALA A 71 1.80 -3.60 -19.55
CA ALA A 71 1.95 -2.93 -18.26
C ALA A 71 1.45 -3.81 -17.11
N LEU A 72 0.30 -4.48 -17.28
CA LEU A 72 -0.24 -5.42 -16.30
C LEU A 72 0.69 -6.63 -16.11
N LEU A 73 1.21 -7.20 -17.20
CA LEU A 73 2.14 -8.33 -17.14
C LEU A 73 3.43 -7.95 -16.39
N ARG A 74 4.00 -6.77 -16.68
CA ARG A 74 5.18 -6.28 -15.94
C ARG A 74 4.88 -6.01 -14.47
N TRP A 75 3.70 -5.48 -14.15
CA TRP A 75 3.28 -5.28 -12.77
C TRP A 75 3.16 -6.62 -12.02
N ALA A 76 2.51 -7.60 -12.63
CA ALA A 76 2.38 -8.94 -12.05
C ALA A 76 3.76 -9.59 -11.86
N TYR A 77 4.64 -9.53 -12.85
CA TYR A 77 6.01 -10.03 -12.77
C TYR A 77 6.80 -9.37 -11.63
N ALA A 78 6.74 -8.04 -11.51
CA ALA A 78 7.39 -7.29 -10.45
C ALA A 78 6.92 -7.71 -9.05
N ARG A 79 5.64 -8.07 -8.91
CA ARG A 79 5.01 -8.48 -7.65
C ARG A 79 5.17 -9.95 -7.30
N THR A 80 5.67 -10.79 -8.20
CA THR A 80 5.72 -12.25 -8.02
C THR A 80 7.14 -12.78 -8.19
N HIS A 81 7.73 -12.54 -9.35
CA HIS A 81 9.01 -13.14 -9.75
C HIS A 81 10.20 -12.26 -9.36
N ASN A 82 10.04 -10.94 -9.37
CA ASN A 82 11.15 -10.01 -9.12
C ASN A 82 11.44 -9.73 -7.63
N ILE A 83 10.75 -10.37 -6.69
CA ILE A 83 10.92 -10.09 -5.26
C ILE A 83 12.27 -10.58 -4.75
N TYR A 84 12.56 -11.88 -4.91
CA TYR A 84 13.79 -12.47 -4.40
C TYR A 84 15.05 -12.05 -5.16
N PRO A 85 15.05 -11.92 -6.50
CA PRO A 85 16.22 -11.45 -7.23
C PRO A 85 16.67 -10.04 -6.85
N SER A 86 15.74 -9.17 -6.43
CA SER A 86 16.04 -7.80 -6.00
C SER A 86 16.19 -7.65 -4.47
N PHE A 87 15.98 -8.72 -3.71
CA PHE A 87 16.13 -8.70 -2.27
C PHE A 87 17.61 -8.64 -1.85
N ARG A 88 17.92 -7.77 -0.88
CA ARG A 88 19.25 -7.68 -0.27
C ARG A 88 19.14 -7.88 1.23
N PRO A 89 19.89 -8.82 1.83
CA PRO A 89 19.90 -9.01 3.28
C PRO A 89 20.66 -7.84 3.93
N THR A 90 19.93 -6.80 4.32
CA THR A 90 20.43 -5.64 5.09
C THR A 90 20.04 -5.78 6.56
N PRO A 91 20.74 -5.10 7.50
CA PRO A 91 20.36 -5.11 8.91
C PRO A 91 18.89 -4.70 9.14
N LYS A 92 18.40 -3.68 8.40
CA LYS A 92 17.01 -3.22 8.47
C LYS A 92 16.01 -4.31 8.03
N THR A 93 16.27 -4.96 6.89
CA THR A 93 15.37 -5.99 6.36
C THR A 93 15.39 -7.26 7.22
N SER A 94 16.56 -7.66 7.72
CA SER A 94 16.69 -8.82 8.61
C SER A 94 15.99 -8.58 9.95
N PHE A 95 16.16 -7.40 10.55
CA PHE A 95 15.46 -7.04 11.77
C PHE A 95 13.94 -7.03 11.58
N LEU A 96 13.45 -6.39 10.52
CA LEU A 96 12.03 -6.31 10.23
C LEU A 96 11.44 -7.71 9.98
N GLY A 97 12.17 -8.56 9.26
CA GLY A 97 11.81 -9.96 9.06
C GLY A 97 11.72 -10.74 10.38
N ALA A 98 12.71 -10.62 11.25
CA ALA A 98 12.71 -11.29 12.55
C ALA A 98 11.54 -10.83 13.45
N VAL A 99 11.29 -9.52 13.52
CA VAL A 99 10.19 -8.95 14.31
C VAL A 99 8.84 -9.46 13.81
N TYR A 100 8.59 -9.44 12.50
CA TYR A 100 7.30 -9.88 11.97
C TYR A 100 7.13 -11.40 11.89
N ALA A 101 8.22 -12.17 11.77
CA ALA A 101 8.15 -13.63 11.74
C ALA A 101 8.07 -14.22 13.16
N LEU A 102 8.92 -13.76 14.09
CA LEU A 102 9.00 -14.33 15.44
C LEU A 102 8.11 -13.61 16.45
N GLY A 103 7.88 -12.30 16.27
CA GLY A 103 7.12 -11.49 17.21
C GLY A 103 5.73 -12.04 17.51
N PRO A 104 4.88 -12.31 16.50
CA PRO A 104 3.56 -12.89 16.72
C PRO A 104 3.62 -14.28 17.38
N LEU A 105 4.59 -15.12 17.00
CA LEU A 105 4.73 -16.46 17.57
C LEU A 105 5.07 -16.42 19.06
N ILE A 106 6.05 -15.60 19.44
CA ILE A 106 6.46 -15.42 20.83
C ILE A 106 5.31 -14.79 21.63
N PHE A 107 4.65 -13.77 21.08
CA PHE A 107 3.50 -13.12 21.72
C PHE A 107 2.40 -14.13 22.06
N TRP A 108 1.98 -14.94 21.09
CA TRP A 108 0.92 -15.94 21.32
C TRP A 108 1.37 -17.08 22.23
N ALA A 109 2.62 -17.53 22.12
CA ALA A 109 3.16 -18.56 23.02
C ALA A 109 3.08 -18.10 24.49
N VAL A 110 3.46 -16.86 24.77
CA VAL A 110 3.39 -16.29 26.13
C VAL A 110 1.94 -16.08 26.56
N ALA A 111 1.09 -15.50 25.71
CA ALA A 111 -0.31 -15.26 26.03
C ALA A 111 -1.05 -16.57 26.39
N PHE A 112 -0.89 -17.61 25.58
CA PHE A 112 -1.47 -18.92 25.85
C PHE A 112 -0.86 -19.61 27.05
N LYS A 113 0.44 -19.44 27.28
CA LYS A 113 1.09 -20.00 28.47
C LYS A 113 0.50 -19.39 29.75
N ILE A 114 0.36 -18.07 29.81
CA ILE A 114 -0.20 -17.39 30.99
C ILE A 114 -1.65 -17.83 31.23
N ASP A 115 -2.47 -17.91 30.18
CA ASP A 115 -3.86 -18.33 30.30
C ASP A 115 -3.98 -19.79 30.79
N ARG A 116 -3.19 -20.70 30.22
CA ARG A 116 -3.15 -22.10 30.62
C ARG A 116 -2.67 -22.27 32.06
N ASP A 117 -1.55 -21.64 32.43
CA ASP A 117 -0.98 -21.74 33.76
C ASP A 117 -1.97 -21.16 34.80
N ARG A 118 -2.70 -20.08 34.47
CA ARG A 118 -3.77 -19.53 35.32
C ARG A 118 -4.93 -20.50 35.47
N ARG A 119 -5.40 -21.09 34.36
CA ARG A 119 -6.50 -22.05 34.37
C ARG A 119 -6.16 -23.29 35.19
N GLU A 120 -4.96 -23.83 35.02
CA GLU A 120 -4.48 -24.99 35.78
C GLU A 120 -4.42 -24.70 37.28
N LYS A 121 -3.92 -23.52 37.69
CA LYS A 121 -3.95 -23.08 39.10
C LYS A 121 -5.36 -23.02 39.68
N LEU A 122 -6.31 -22.42 38.95
CA LEU A 122 -7.70 -22.34 39.42
C LEU A 122 -8.35 -23.72 39.57
N ILE A 123 -7.98 -24.68 38.71
CA ILE A 123 -8.45 -26.07 38.81
C ILE A 123 -7.89 -26.73 40.06
N GLN A 124 -6.59 -26.57 40.33
CA GLN A 124 -5.94 -27.13 41.52
C GLN A 124 -6.51 -26.55 42.83
N GLU A 125 -6.84 -25.26 42.85
CA GLU A 125 -7.46 -24.59 44.01
C GLU A 125 -8.96 -24.90 44.15
N GLY A 126 -9.56 -25.64 43.23
CA GLY A 126 -11.00 -25.92 43.20
C GLY A 126 -11.88 -24.70 42.90
N LYS A 127 -11.28 -23.56 42.53
CA LYS A 127 -11.97 -22.30 42.22
C LYS A 127 -12.44 -22.21 40.77
N TYR A 128 -11.95 -23.09 39.91
CA TYR A 128 -12.33 -23.12 38.51
C TYR A 128 -13.73 -23.73 38.34
N VAL A 129 -14.70 -22.90 37.98
CA VAL A 129 -16.04 -23.37 37.60
C VAL A 129 -15.93 -24.01 36.21
N ARG A 130 -15.96 -25.34 36.18
CA ARG A 130 -15.98 -26.10 34.93
C ARG A 130 -17.43 -26.21 34.47
N PRO A 131 -17.85 -25.52 33.39
CA PRO A 131 -19.16 -25.78 32.82
C PRO A 131 -19.21 -27.25 32.36
N PHE A 132 -20.35 -27.92 32.56
CA PHE A 132 -20.57 -29.28 32.08
C PHE A 132 -20.29 -29.33 30.56
N SER A 133 -19.28 -30.09 30.12
CA SER A 133 -19.15 -30.45 28.72
C SER A 133 -19.79 -31.82 28.53
N VAL A 134 -20.84 -31.86 27.71
CA VAL A 134 -21.59 -33.09 27.37
C VAL A 134 -21.05 -33.70 26.06
N PHE A 135 -19.92 -33.19 25.59
CA PHE A 135 -19.18 -33.64 24.42
C PHE A 135 -17.68 -33.63 24.75
#